data_AF-A0A7Y5JLD4-F1
#
_entry.id   AF-A0A7Y5JLD4-F1
#
_cell.length_a   1.000
_cell.length_b   1.000
_cell.length_c   1.000
_cell.angle_alpha   90.00
_cell.angle_beta   90.00
_cell.angle_gamma   90.00
#
_symmetry.space_group_name_H-M   'P 1'
#
loop_
_entity.id
_entity.type
_entity.pdbx_description
1 polymer ?
#
loop_
_entity_poly.entity_id
_entity_poly.type
_entity_poly.pdbx_seq_one_letter_code
_entity_poly.pdbx_strand_id
1 'polypeptide(L)'
;GGWNYYPMGVAASFCSAATLINLYNVQSVMGLKIPKEVLASGANMLESLRHVDVANGKTECYLYSGDAKTDDPRAAPARDMRGTMGRIAVCEMALVVAGRRKSADLKRILDTWIKNRHELDRVRDFWHTHFRKLYFNAAYYWLFGHYHTCIAANYVGGSHKKKIQEITLKALFLKRKPDGTWSDHEAFGPLVGVSEALMILGEIDGPFRDGYPAATQPKTGEPGPSSGDTPKQPDTPEKPEE
;
A
#
# COMPACT_ATOMS: atom_id res chain seq x y z
N GLY A 1 16.46 1.96 5.35
CA GLY A 1 15.81 0.65 5.54
C GLY A 1 14.56 0.58 4.71
N GLY A 2 14.72 0.31 3.41
CA GLY A 2 13.59 0.11 2.50
C GLY A 2 13.69 -1.26 1.85
N TRP A 3 12.60 -1.69 1.21
CA TRP A 3 12.51 -2.97 0.51
C TRP A 3 12.36 -2.76 -0.99
N ASN A 4 13.08 -3.58 -1.73
CA ASN A 4 13.21 -3.54 -3.18
C ASN A 4 12.29 -4.56 -3.84
N TYR A 5 11.68 -4.18 -4.96
CA TYR A 5 10.85 -5.08 -5.78
C TYR A 5 11.69 -6.05 -6.63
N TYR A 6 12.82 -5.57 -7.15
CA TYR A 6 13.82 -6.36 -7.85
C TYR A 6 15.11 -6.44 -7.03
N PRO A 7 15.93 -7.50 -7.13
CA PRO A 7 17.20 -7.65 -6.42
C PRO A 7 18.32 -6.69 -6.86
N MET A 8 17.97 -5.43 -7.15
CA MET A 8 18.88 -4.34 -7.54
C MET A 8 19.24 -3.41 -6.36
N GLY A 9 18.81 -3.73 -5.13
CA GLY A 9 19.13 -2.94 -3.94
C GLY A 9 18.43 -1.57 -3.83
N VAL A 10 17.57 -1.20 -4.78
CA VAL A 10 16.82 0.06 -4.76
C VAL A 10 15.46 -0.14 -4.11
N ALA A 11 15.25 0.49 -2.95
CA ALA A 11 13.96 0.47 -2.29
C ALA A 11 12.89 1.17 -3.12
N ALA A 12 11.70 0.56 -3.18
CA ALA A 12 10.52 1.14 -3.81
C ALA A 12 9.45 1.45 -2.76
N SER A 13 8.72 2.55 -2.96
CA SER A 13 7.70 3.02 -2.01
C SER A 13 6.63 1.97 -1.73
N PHE A 14 6.02 1.41 -2.77
CA PHE A 14 4.92 0.46 -2.63
C PHE A 14 5.34 -0.84 -1.92
N CYS A 15 6.48 -1.44 -2.28
CA CYS A 15 7.02 -2.61 -1.59
C CYS A 15 7.32 -2.30 -0.14
N SER A 16 7.96 -1.17 0.13
CA SER A 16 8.33 -0.80 1.49
C SER A 16 7.11 -0.51 2.35
N ALA A 17 6.08 0.12 1.77
CA ALA A 17 4.82 0.39 2.45
C ALA A 17 4.05 -0.89 2.78
N ALA A 18 3.90 -1.79 1.80
CA ALA A 18 3.24 -3.08 2.03
C ALA A 18 3.99 -3.92 3.07
N THR A 19 5.32 -3.98 3.00
CA THR A 19 6.15 -4.66 4.01
C THR A 19 5.98 -4.02 5.38
N LEU A 20 6.03 -2.69 5.48
CA LEU A 20 5.90 -2.01 6.77
C LEU A 20 4.54 -2.27 7.42
N ILE A 21 3.43 -2.22 6.66
CA ILE A 21 2.10 -2.59 7.15
C ILE A 21 2.11 -4.03 7.69
N ASN A 22 2.69 -4.97 6.94
CA ASN A 22 2.75 -6.37 7.37
C ASN A 22 3.61 -6.57 8.61
N LEU A 23 4.73 -5.86 8.78
CA LEU A 23 5.53 -5.93 10.00
C LEU A 23 4.75 -5.44 11.23
N TYR A 24 3.97 -4.36 11.10
CA TYR A 24 3.09 -3.89 12.17
C TYR A 24 1.96 -4.89 12.46
N ASN A 25 1.36 -5.50 11.43
CA ASN A 25 0.31 -6.50 11.58
C ASN A 25 0.82 -7.78 12.24
N VAL A 26 1.99 -8.28 11.83
CA VAL A 26 2.58 -9.49 12.42
C VAL A 26 2.97 -9.24 13.88
N GLN A 27 3.49 -8.07 14.21
CA GLN A 27 3.75 -7.71 15.60
C GLN A 27 2.48 -7.69 16.44
N SER A 28 1.38 -7.14 15.92
CA SER A 28 0.12 -7.02 16.67
C SER A 28 -0.68 -8.33 16.75
N VAL A 29 -0.69 -9.13 15.68
CA VAL A 29 -1.49 -10.36 15.58
C VAL A 29 -0.72 -11.57 16.11
N MET A 30 0.57 -11.70 15.80
CA MET A 30 1.38 -12.86 16.19
C MET A 30 2.25 -12.60 17.42
N GLY A 31 2.27 -11.38 17.95
CA GLY A 31 3.09 -11.03 19.11
C GLY A 31 4.61 -11.05 18.85
N LEU A 32 5.04 -11.07 17.58
CA LEU A 32 6.47 -11.06 17.23
C LEU A 32 7.07 -9.69 17.52
N LYS A 33 8.21 -9.65 18.22
CA LYS A 33 8.94 -8.41 18.48
C LYS A 33 9.76 -8.01 17.27
N ILE A 34 9.32 -7.00 16.53
CA ILE A 34 10.09 -6.42 15.44
C ILE A 34 10.99 -5.31 16.01
N PRO A 35 12.29 -5.28 15.67
CA PRO A 35 13.18 -4.21 16.14
C PRO A 35 12.64 -2.82 15.76
N LYS A 36 12.60 -1.90 16.72
CA LYS A 36 12.03 -0.55 16.53
C LYS A 36 12.77 0.22 15.46
N GLU A 37 14.06 -0.01 15.33
CA GLU A 37 14.96 0.62 14.37
C GLU A 37 14.60 0.22 12.94
N VAL A 38 14.16 -1.03 12.72
CA VAL A 38 13.69 -1.51 11.41
C VAL A 38 12.41 -0.79 11.01
N LEU A 39 11.43 -0.71 11.93
CA LEU A 39 10.16 -0.02 11.70
C LEU A 39 10.38 1.48 11.46
N ALA A 40 11.22 2.12 12.26
CA ALA A 40 11.55 3.53 12.12
C ALA A 40 12.30 3.81 10.82
N SER A 41 13.26 2.96 10.43
CA SER A 41 14.00 3.12 9.17
C SER A 41 13.11 2.97 7.94
N GLY A 42 12.13 2.05 7.99
CA GLY A 42 11.09 1.90 6.97
C GLY A 42 10.21 3.13 6.83
N ALA A 43 9.70 3.64 7.96
CA ALA A 43 8.88 4.85 7.99
C ALA A 43 9.65 6.07 7.47
N ASN A 44 10.89 6.29 7.92
CA ASN A 44 11.72 7.42 7.48
C ASN A 44 11.96 7.40 5.96
N MET A 45 12.16 6.21 5.37
CA MET A 45 12.34 6.05 3.93
C MET A 45 11.04 6.37 3.16
N LEU A 46 9.89 5.92 3.66
CA LEU A 46 8.61 6.29 3.05
C LEU A 46 8.31 7.79 3.15
N GLU A 47 8.64 8.41 4.28
CA GLU A 47 8.50 9.86 4.47
C GLU A 47 9.38 10.64 3.49
N SER A 48 10.60 10.18 3.20
CA SER A 48 11.46 10.85 2.21
C SER A 48 10.95 10.74 0.76
N LEU A 49 10.02 9.82 0.49
CA LEU A 49 9.39 9.67 -0.82
C LEU A 49 8.12 10.50 -0.98
N ARG A 50 7.63 11.16 0.08
CA ARG A 50 6.47 12.05 0.03
C ARG A 50 6.79 13.30 -0.77
N HIS A 51 5.88 13.65 -1.67
CA HIS A 51 5.99 14.83 -2.50
C HIS A 51 4.64 15.54 -2.63
N VAL A 52 4.69 16.82 -3.00
CA VAL A 52 3.52 17.61 -3.35
C VAL A 52 3.71 18.09 -4.77
N ASP A 53 2.90 17.55 -5.67
CA ASP A 53 2.92 17.91 -7.08
C ASP A 53 2.26 19.28 -7.27
N VAL A 54 3.10 20.32 -7.34
CA VAL A 54 2.66 21.70 -7.53
C VAL A 54 2.04 21.94 -8.90
N ALA A 55 2.46 21.19 -9.93
CA ALA A 55 1.96 21.35 -11.29
C ALA A 55 0.53 20.80 -11.43
N ASN A 56 0.21 19.75 -10.66
CA ASN A 56 -1.13 19.15 -10.61
C ASN A 56 -1.90 19.57 -9.35
N GLY A 57 -1.98 20.89 -9.11
CA GLY A 57 -2.89 21.46 -8.11
C GLY A 57 -2.48 21.23 -6.65
N LYS A 58 -1.17 21.09 -6.37
CA LYS A 58 -0.62 20.81 -5.03
C LYS A 58 -1.12 19.48 -4.46
N THR A 59 -1.17 18.45 -5.30
CA THR A 59 -1.64 17.13 -4.90
C THR A 59 -0.53 16.37 -4.18
N GLU A 60 -0.83 15.83 -2.99
CA GLU A 60 0.10 14.92 -2.29
C GLU A 60 0.31 13.64 -3.14
N CYS A 61 1.56 13.22 -3.28
CA CYS A 61 1.94 12.04 -4.04
C CYS A 61 3.17 11.35 -3.42
N TYR A 62 3.50 10.17 -3.94
CA TYR A 62 4.68 9.40 -3.55
C TYR A 62 5.51 9.04 -4.78
N LEU A 63 6.81 9.30 -4.70
CA LEU A 63 7.78 8.84 -5.69
C LEU A 63 7.83 7.30 -5.70
N TYR A 64 8.24 6.74 -6.84
CA TYR A 64 8.49 5.30 -6.94
C TYR A 64 9.68 4.87 -6.07
N SER A 65 10.79 5.62 -6.14
CA SER A 65 12.03 5.40 -5.39
C SER A 65 12.83 6.70 -5.31
N GLY A 66 13.92 6.71 -4.54
CA GLY A 66 14.83 7.86 -4.41
C GLY A 66 14.51 8.75 -3.20
N ASP A 67 14.64 10.06 -3.39
CA ASP A 67 14.29 11.07 -2.38
C ASP A 67 13.57 12.23 -3.08
N ALA A 68 12.42 12.62 -2.51
CA ALA A 68 11.61 13.72 -3.04
C ALA A 68 12.29 15.09 -2.90
N LYS A 69 13.31 15.21 -2.03
CA LYS A 69 14.07 16.46 -1.78
C LYS A 69 15.24 16.66 -2.75
N THR A 70 15.68 15.63 -3.47
CA THR A 70 16.79 15.76 -4.43
C THR A 70 16.34 16.58 -5.62
N ASP A 71 17.04 17.63 -6.05
CA ASP A 71 16.61 18.46 -7.19
C ASP A 71 17.02 17.91 -8.58
N ASP A 72 16.93 16.59 -8.80
CA ASP A 72 17.28 15.97 -10.08
C ASP A 72 16.12 16.14 -11.11
N PRO A 73 16.31 16.87 -12.23
CA PRO A 73 15.28 17.02 -13.25
C PRO A 73 14.83 15.69 -13.87
N ARG A 74 15.68 14.65 -13.85
CA ARG A 74 15.33 13.29 -14.34
C ARG A 74 14.34 12.59 -13.40
N ALA A 75 14.18 13.08 -12.17
CA ALA A 75 13.15 12.62 -11.25
C ALA A 75 11.78 13.28 -11.48
N ALA A 76 11.67 14.28 -12.38
CA ALA A 76 10.42 15.00 -12.63
C ALA A 76 9.24 14.08 -13.02
N PRO A 77 9.38 13.07 -13.91
CA PRO A 77 8.26 12.16 -14.22
C PRO A 77 7.87 11.27 -13.02
N ALA A 78 8.75 11.10 -12.03
CA ALA A 78 8.48 10.35 -10.81
C ALA A 78 7.70 11.18 -9.76
N ARG A 79 7.63 12.51 -9.94
CA ARG A 79 6.90 13.45 -9.07
C ARG A 79 5.46 13.71 -9.53
N ASP A 80 5.14 13.34 -10.77
CA ASP A 80 3.81 13.52 -11.32
C ASP A 80 2.79 12.67 -10.56
N MET A 81 1.74 13.31 -10.05
CA MET A 81 0.73 12.66 -9.23
C MET A 81 0.01 11.51 -9.95
N ARG A 82 -0.09 11.57 -11.29
CA ARG A 82 -0.72 10.49 -12.10
C ARG A 82 0.08 9.19 -12.00
N GLY A 83 1.39 9.33 -11.76
CA GLY A 83 2.32 8.23 -11.53
C GLY A 83 2.06 7.43 -10.24
N THR A 84 1.37 8.02 -9.27
CA THR A 84 1.37 7.51 -7.89
C THR A 84 0.09 6.77 -7.50
N MET A 85 -0.97 6.80 -8.31
CA MET A 85 -2.29 6.29 -7.94
C MET A 85 -2.30 4.81 -7.52
N GLY A 86 -1.35 4.03 -8.03
CA GLY A 86 -1.14 2.62 -7.63
C GLY A 86 -0.61 2.40 -6.22
N ARG A 87 0.04 3.42 -5.65
CA ARG A 87 0.83 3.31 -4.42
C ARG A 87 0.44 4.34 -3.35
N ILE A 88 -0.30 5.39 -3.72
CA ILE A 88 -0.59 6.51 -2.83
C ILE A 88 -1.30 6.06 -1.53
N ALA A 89 -2.29 5.17 -1.63
CA ALA A 89 -3.05 4.70 -0.48
C ALA A 89 -2.23 3.77 0.43
N VAL A 90 -1.44 2.83 -0.14
CA VAL A 90 -0.60 1.92 0.67
C VAL A 90 0.49 2.70 1.41
N CYS A 91 1.12 3.68 0.75
CA CYS A 91 2.16 4.49 1.36
C CYS A 91 1.62 5.35 2.51
N GLU A 92 0.48 6.02 2.29
CA GLU A 92 -0.14 6.83 3.35
C GLU A 92 -0.60 5.95 4.52
N MET A 93 -1.23 4.80 4.23
CA MET A 93 -1.65 3.85 5.25
C MET A 93 -0.47 3.35 6.09
N ALA A 94 0.65 3.03 5.44
CA ALA A 94 1.88 2.61 6.12
C ALA A 94 2.40 3.68 7.10
N LEU A 95 2.31 4.96 6.74
CA LEU A 95 2.69 6.06 7.63
C LEU A 95 1.68 6.31 8.75
N VAL A 96 0.39 6.06 8.51
CA VAL A 96 -0.64 6.12 9.56
C VAL A 96 -0.41 5.03 10.60
N VAL A 97 -0.21 3.78 10.18
CA VAL A 97 0.06 2.68 11.14
C VAL A 97 1.38 2.86 11.88
N ALA A 98 2.36 3.54 11.26
CA ALA A 98 3.61 3.92 11.91
C ALA A 98 3.50 5.14 12.84
N GLY A 99 2.30 5.72 13.01
CA GLY A 99 2.08 6.90 13.86
C GLY A 99 2.69 8.20 13.31
N ARG A 100 3.09 8.23 12.04
CA ARG A 100 3.69 9.40 11.37
C ARG A 100 2.66 10.32 10.72
N ARG A 101 1.48 9.77 10.44
CA ARG A 101 0.36 10.45 9.79
C ARG A 101 -0.94 10.15 10.51
N LYS A 102 -1.95 10.98 10.33
CA LYS A 102 -3.26 10.85 10.99
C LYS A 102 -4.27 10.21 10.04
N SER A 103 -5.32 9.60 10.59
CA SER A 103 -6.46 9.08 9.80
C SER A 103 -7.07 10.16 8.88
N ALA A 104 -7.08 11.42 9.32
CA ALA A 104 -7.54 12.55 8.49
C ALA A 104 -6.68 12.76 7.23
N ASP A 105 -5.38 12.48 7.31
CA ASP A 105 -4.48 12.56 6.16
C ASP A 105 -4.78 11.45 5.15
N LEU A 106 -5.00 10.23 5.64
CA LEU A 106 -5.42 9.10 4.83
C LEU A 106 -6.73 9.36 4.10
N LYS A 107 -7.73 9.95 4.77
CA LYS A 107 -9.00 10.33 4.12
C LYS A 107 -8.77 11.29 2.93
N ARG A 108 -7.91 12.29 3.07
CA ARG A 108 -7.57 13.21 1.95
C ARG A 108 -6.85 12.50 0.80
N ILE A 109 -5.99 11.53 1.12
CA ILE A 109 -5.34 10.70 0.11
C ILE A 109 -6.36 9.80 -0.61
N LEU A 110 -7.33 9.25 0.11
CA LEU A 110 -8.42 8.47 -0.47
C LEU A 110 -9.32 9.33 -1.39
N ASP A 111 -9.61 10.58 -1.03
CA ASP A 111 -10.30 11.53 -1.91
C ASP A 111 -9.51 11.80 -3.19
N THR A 112 -8.19 11.99 -3.04
CA THR A 112 -7.26 12.13 -4.18
C THR A 112 -7.31 10.91 -5.09
N TRP A 113 -7.30 9.70 -4.51
CA TRP A 113 -7.40 8.46 -5.28
C TRP A 113 -8.75 8.35 -5.98
N ILE A 114 -9.88 8.62 -5.30
CA ILE A 114 -11.22 8.57 -5.91
C ILE A 114 -11.29 9.48 -7.15
N LYS A 115 -10.74 10.70 -7.04
CA LYS A 115 -10.72 11.67 -8.15
C LYS A 115 -9.86 11.20 -9.34
N ASN A 116 -8.76 10.52 -9.07
CA ASN A 116 -7.72 10.24 -10.08
C ASN A 116 -7.52 8.75 -10.39
N ARG A 117 -8.37 7.85 -9.86
CA ARG A 117 -8.32 6.39 -10.07
C ARG A 117 -8.27 5.99 -11.54
N HIS A 118 -8.87 6.77 -12.42
CA HIS A 118 -8.84 6.55 -13.86
C HIS A 118 -7.42 6.56 -14.47
N GLU A 119 -6.42 7.14 -13.79
CA GLU A 119 -5.02 7.08 -14.21
C GLU A 119 -4.47 5.64 -14.19
N LEU A 120 -5.02 4.76 -13.35
CA LEU A 120 -4.69 3.32 -13.37
C LEU A 120 -5.19 2.64 -14.64
N ASP A 121 -6.35 3.03 -15.16
CA ASP A 121 -6.89 2.45 -16.39
C ASP A 121 -6.03 2.78 -17.62
N ARG A 122 -5.28 3.89 -17.59
CA ARG A 122 -4.43 4.32 -18.71
C ARG A 122 -3.20 3.45 -18.93
N VAL A 123 -2.75 2.77 -17.88
CA VAL A 123 -1.56 1.90 -17.93
C VAL A 123 -1.91 0.42 -17.82
N ARG A 124 -3.21 0.09 -17.71
CA ARG A 124 -3.67 -1.30 -17.69
C ARG A 124 -3.33 -1.98 -19.02
N ASP A 125 -2.90 -3.23 -18.94
CA ASP A 125 -2.47 -4.04 -20.09
C ASP A 125 -1.31 -3.41 -20.89
N PHE A 126 -0.59 -2.44 -20.31
CA PHE A 126 0.60 -1.86 -20.94
C PHE A 126 1.75 -2.87 -20.90
N TRP A 127 2.31 -3.15 -22.08
CA TRP A 127 3.32 -4.20 -22.30
C TRP A 127 4.69 -3.92 -21.67
N HIS A 128 4.98 -2.68 -21.28
CA HIS A 128 6.19 -2.36 -20.51
C HIS A 128 5.89 -2.27 -19.01
N THR A 129 6.93 -2.56 -18.22
CA THR A 129 6.85 -2.52 -16.75
C THR A 129 6.45 -1.15 -16.19
N HIS A 130 6.80 -0.04 -16.86
CA HIS A 130 6.39 1.30 -16.43
C HIS A 130 6.17 2.20 -17.63
N PHE A 131 5.16 3.06 -17.56
CA PHE A 131 4.91 4.07 -18.58
C PHE A 131 5.77 5.33 -18.37
N ARG A 132 7.09 5.13 -18.41
CA ARG A 132 8.11 6.15 -18.08
C ARG A 132 8.01 7.44 -18.91
N LYS A 133 7.41 7.39 -20.10
CA LYS A 133 7.27 8.53 -21.00
C LYS A 133 6.32 9.62 -20.48
N LEU A 134 5.35 9.26 -19.63
CA LEU A 134 4.42 10.24 -19.04
C LEU A 134 4.62 10.35 -17.52
N TYR A 135 4.50 9.24 -16.79
CA TYR A 135 4.57 9.21 -15.33
C TYR A 135 4.82 7.77 -14.85
N PHE A 136 5.63 7.58 -13.79
CA PHE A 136 6.11 6.28 -13.26
C PHE A 136 4.99 5.39 -12.65
N ASN A 137 3.98 5.09 -13.46
CA ASN A 137 2.90 4.14 -13.22
C ASN A 137 3.12 2.88 -14.08
N ALA A 138 2.43 1.80 -13.79
CA ALA A 138 2.64 0.48 -14.34
C ALA A 138 1.34 -0.31 -14.39
N ALA A 139 1.23 -1.25 -15.32
CA ALA A 139 0.05 -2.11 -15.41
C ALA A 139 -0.21 -2.87 -14.10
N TYR A 140 0.88 -3.33 -13.45
CA TYR A 140 0.78 -4.11 -12.22
C TYR A 140 0.28 -3.33 -10.99
N TYR A 141 0.09 -2.02 -11.12
CA TYR A 141 -0.54 -1.23 -10.07
C TYR A 141 -2.06 -1.29 -10.15
N TRP A 142 -2.64 -1.88 -11.18
CA TRP A 142 -4.09 -1.87 -11.34
C TRP A 142 -4.73 -2.70 -10.23
N LEU A 143 -4.43 -3.99 -10.09
CA LEU A 143 -5.01 -4.78 -8.99
C LEU A 143 -4.41 -4.40 -7.63
N PHE A 144 -3.09 -4.30 -7.54
CA PHE A 144 -2.38 -3.91 -6.33
C PHE A 144 -2.92 -2.61 -5.71
N GLY A 145 -3.11 -1.57 -6.54
CA GLY A 145 -3.62 -0.27 -6.11
C GLY A 145 -5.05 -0.34 -5.59
N HIS A 146 -5.94 -1.08 -6.25
CA HIS A 146 -7.31 -1.27 -5.77
C HIS A 146 -7.36 -2.05 -4.46
N TYR A 147 -6.55 -3.10 -4.32
CA TYR A 147 -6.45 -3.91 -3.09
C TYR A 147 -6.05 -3.06 -1.88
N HIS A 148 -4.91 -2.36 -1.97
CA HIS A 148 -4.46 -1.58 -0.84
C HIS A 148 -5.32 -0.34 -0.56
N THR A 149 -6.01 0.19 -1.59
CA THR A 149 -7.00 1.25 -1.38
C THR A 149 -8.22 0.71 -0.63
N CYS A 150 -8.67 -0.52 -0.90
CA CYS A 150 -9.74 -1.15 -0.13
C CYS A 150 -9.35 -1.35 1.34
N ILE A 151 -8.12 -1.83 1.62
CA ILE A 151 -7.60 -1.94 3.00
C ILE A 151 -7.62 -0.57 3.70
N ALA A 152 -7.07 0.46 3.05
CA ALA A 152 -7.05 1.81 3.59
C ALA A 152 -8.46 2.37 3.84
N ALA A 153 -9.40 2.10 2.93
CA ALA A 153 -10.79 2.48 3.06
C ALA A 153 -11.50 1.76 4.21
N ASN A 154 -11.22 0.47 4.39
CA ASN A 154 -11.70 -0.34 5.51
C ASN A 154 -11.20 0.20 6.85
N TYR A 155 -9.94 0.62 6.92
CA TYR A 155 -9.35 1.24 8.11
C TYR A 155 -10.04 2.56 8.49
N VAL A 156 -10.35 3.44 7.53
CA VAL A 156 -11.02 4.73 7.84
C VAL A 156 -12.54 4.60 8.03
N GLY A 157 -13.16 3.56 7.47
CA GLY A 157 -14.60 3.30 7.56
C GLY A 157 -15.48 4.35 6.85
N GLY A 158 -16.75 4.40 7.25
CA GLY A 158 -17.69 5.45 6.85
C GLY A 158 -18.01 5.51 5.35
N SER A 159 -18.18 6.73 4.84
CA SER A 159 -18.52 7.00 3.43
C SER A 159 -17.37 6.66 2.48
N HIS A 160 -16.11 6.87 2.88
CA HIS A 160 -14.93 6.49 2.11
C HIS A 160 -14.91 4.99 1.82
N LYS A 161 -15.14 4.15 2.84
CA LYS A 161 -15.26 2.69 2.70
C LYS A 161 -16.28 2.33 1.62
N LYS A 162 -17.53 2.78 1.81
CA LYS A 162 -18.64 2.47 0.88
C LYS A 162 -18.31 2.93 -0.54
N LYS A 163 -17.77 4.13 -0.71
CA LYS A 163 -17.51 4.69 -2.03
C LYS A 163 -16.39 3.96 -2.77
N ILE A 164 -15.29 3.66 -2.08
CA ILE A 164 -14.15 2.95 -2.67
C ILE A 164 -14.50 1.51 -3.01
N GLN A 165 -15.24 0.84 -2.13
CA GLN A 165 -15.75 -0.51 -2.38
C GLN A 165 -16.67 -0.52 -3.62
N GLU A 166 -17.58 0.43 -3.76
CA GLU A 166 -18.44 0.58 -4.93
C GLU A 166 -17.62 0.79 -6.22
N ILE A 167 -16.68 1.74 -6.22
CA ILE A 167 -15.80 2.04 -7.37
C ILE A 167 -15.00 0.81 -7.76
N THR A 168 -14.41 0.12 -6.78
CA THR A 168 -13.54 -1.03 -7.00
C THR A 168 -14.31 -2.22 -7.54
N LEU A 169 -15.48 -2.52 -6.96
CA LEU A 169 -16.34 -3.60 -7.44
C LEU A 169 -16.75 -3.38 -8.90
N LYS A 170 -17.20 -2.16 -9.22
CA LYS A 170 -17.55 -1.78 -10.60
C LYS A 170 -16.36 -1.94 -11.54
N ALA A 171 -15.18 -1.49 -11.13
CA ALA A 171 -13.96 -1.62 -11.91
C ALA A 171 -13.60 -3.09 -12.19
N LEU A 172 -13.59 -3.94 -11.15
CA LEU A 172 -13.30 -5.37 -11.28
C LEU A 172 -14.23 -6.03 -12.31
N PHE A 173 -15.53 -5.86 -12.18
CA PHE A 173 -16.47 -6.51 -13.09
C PHE A 173 -16.43 -5.95 -14.52
N LEU A 174 -16.19 -4.65 -14.68
CA LEU A 174 -16.01 -4.04 -16.00
C LEU A 174 -14.75 -4.55 -16.71
N LYS A 175 -13.71 -4.91 -15.94
CA LYS A 175 -12.39 -5.31 -16.46
C LYS A 175 -12.16 -6.82 -16.44
N ARG A 176 -13.14 -7.61 -16.01
CA ARG A 176 -13.12 -9.07 -16.10
C ARG A 176 -13.08 -9.51 -17.56
N LYS A 177 -12.21 -10.47 -17.89
CA LYS A 177 -12.13 -11.07 -19.22
C LYS A 177 -13.32 -12.02 -19.48
N PRO A 178 -13.61 -12.37 -20.75
CA PRO A 178 -14.71 -13.29 -21.07
C PRO A 178 -14.63 -14.65 -20.38
N ASP A 179 -13.41 -15.15 -20.15
CA ASP A 179 -13.13 -16.40 -19.42
C ASP A 179 -13.26 -16.28 -17.90
N GLY A 180 -13.64 -15.10 -17.40
CA GLY A 180 -13.80 -14.83 -15.97
C GLY A 180 -12.50 -14.45 -15.25
N THR A 181 -11.38 -14.34 -15.95
CA THR A 181 -10.09 -13.99 -15.33
C THR A 181 -9.85 -12.49 -15.24
N TRP A 182 -8.84 -12.11 -14.46
CA TRP A 182 -8.23 -10.79 -14.46
C TRP A 182 -6.76 -10.90 -14.83
N SER A 183 -6.22 -9.83 -15.38
CA SER A 183 -4.78 -9.73 -15.65
C SER A 183 -4.31 -8.38 -15.18
N ASP A 184 -3.14 -8.40 -14.56
CA ASP A 184 -2.48 -7.22 -14.02
C ASP A 184 -1.35 -6.80 -14.96
N HIS A 185 -0.35 -7.68 -15.12
CA HIS A 185 0.71 -7.56 -16.13
C HIS A 185 0.97 -8.93 -16.77
N GLU A 186 1.22 -8.96 -18.08
CA GLU A 186 1.40 -10.22 -18.85
C GLU A 186 2.50 -11.12 -18.28
N ALA A 187 3.61 -10.52 -17.83
CA ALA A 187 4.75 -11.21 -17.24
C ALA A 187 4.44 -12.03 -15.98
N PHE A 188 3.32 -11.79 -15.28
CA PHE A 188 2.96 -12.53 -14.05
C PHE A 188 1.95 -13.64 -14.30
N GLY A 189 1.37 -13.70 -15.50
CA GLY A 189 0.36 -14.68 -15.86
C GLY A 189 -1.01 -14.44 -15.22
N PRO A 190 -2.04 -15.17 -15.69
CA PRO A 190 -3.43 -14.93 -15.29
C PRO A 190 -3.74 -15.33 -13.84
N LEU A 191 -3.00 -16.29 -13.27
CA LEU A 191 -3.25 -16.77 -11.90
C LEU A 191 -2.96 -15.69 -10.84
N VAL A 192 -1.94 -14.87 -11.06
CA VAL A 192 -1.65 -13.72 -10.18
C VAL A 192 -2.81 -12.73 -10.20
N GLY A 193 -3.26 -12.37 -11.40
CA GLY A 193 -4.39 -11.44 -11.53
C GLY A 193 -5.70 -11.97 -10.93
N VAL A 194 -6.00 -13.26 -11.09
CA VAL A 194 -7.17 -13.86 -10.42
C VAL A 194 -7.01 -13.85 -8.90
N SER A 195 -5.83 -14.17 -8.38
CA SER A 195 -5.57 -14.19 -6.94
C SER A 195 -5.76 -12.80 -6.31
N GLU A 196 -5.21 -11.76 -6.92
CA GLU A 196 -5.37 -10.39 -6.42
C GLU A 196 -6.82 -9.90 -6.55
N ALA A 197 -7.53 -10.24 -7.62
CA ALA A 197 -8.95 -9.93 -7.75
C ALA A 197 -9.79 -10.58 -6.64
N LEU A 198 -9.50 -11.84 -6.29
CA LEU A 198 -10.15 -12.52 -5.17
C LEU A 198 -9.79 -11.89 -3.82
N MET A 199 -8.53 -11.47 -3.63
CA MET A 199 -8.14 -10.72 -2.42
C MET A 199 -8.90 -9.40 -2.30
N ILE A 200 -9.08 -8.66 -3.39
CA ILE A 200 -9.89 -7.43 -3.41
C ILE A 200 -11.35 -7.74 -3.05
N LEU A 201 -11.97 -8.76 -3.66
CA LEU A 201 -13.33 -9.17 -3.30
C LEU A 201 -13.42 -9.55 -1.82
N GLY A 202 -12.38 -10.19 -1.28
CA GLY A 202 -12.20 -10.49 0.13
C GLY A 202 -12.05 -9.27 1.05
N GLU A 203 -11.95 -8.04 0.53
CA GLU A 203 -11.93 -6.78 1.28
C GLU A 203 -13.22 -5.96 1.13
N ILE A 204 -14.10 -6.31 0.18
CA ILE A 204 -15.35 -5.58 -0.09
C ILE A 204 -16.48 -6.17 0.78
N ASP A 205 -17.39 -5.32 1.29
CA ASP A 205 -18.59 -5.79 2.00
C ASP A 205 -19.62 -6.28 0.98
N GLY A 206 -20.25 -7.43 1.23
CA GLY A 206 -21.35 -7.93 0.42
C GLY A 206 -21.67 -9.41 0.66
N PRO A 207 -22.77 -9.92 0.07
CA PRO A 207 -23.25 -11.29 0.30
C PRO A 207 -22.28 -12.36 -0.24
N PHE A 208 -21.34 -11.98 -1.11
CA PHE A 208 -20.24 -12.86 -1.52
C PHE A 208 -19.25 -13.18 -0.38
N ARG A 209 -19.38 -12.54 0.78
CA ARG A 209 -18.67 -12.91 2.02
C ARG A 209 -19.44 -13.88 2.91
N ASP A 210 -20.70 -14.18 2.62
CA ASP A 210 -21.53 -14.98 3.52
C ASP A 210 -20.85 -16.35 3.77
N GLY A 211 -20.41 -16.56 5.02
CA GLY A 211 -19.65 -17.75 5.44
C GLY A 211 -18.16 -17.52 5.77
N TYR A 212 -17.60 -16.33 5.50
CA TYR A 212 -16.21 -16.00 5.87
C TYR A 212 -16.15 -14.76 6.80
N PRO A 213 -15.55 -14.87 8.00
CA PRO A 213 -15.37 -13.70 8.87
C PRO A 213 -14.54 -12.63 8.16
N ALA A 214 -14.85 -11.35 8.42
CA ALA A 214 -14.00 -10.26 7.98
C ALA A 214 -12.57 -10.45 8.53
N ALA A 215 -11.55 -10.16 7.72
CA ALA A 215 -10.18 -10.10 8.23
C ALA A 215 -10.16 -9.14 9.42
N THR A 216 -9.65 -9.60 10.57
CA THR A 216 -9.59 -8.81 11.80
C THR A 216 -8.78 -7.55 11.53
N GLN A 217 -9.48 -6.42 11.42
CA GLN A 217 -8.85 -5.12 11.22
C GLN A 217 -8.07 -4.75 12.50
N PRO A 218 -6.91 -4.08 12.38
CA PRO A 218 -6.27 -3.46 13.53
C PRO A 218 -7.27 -2.53 14.23
N LYS A 219 -7.36 -2.62 15.56
CA LYS A 219 -8.26 -1.75 16.34
C LYS A 219 -7.94 -0.29 16.04
N THR A 220 -8.96 0.46 15.63
CA THR A 220 -8.84 1.89 15.34
C THR A 220 -8.49 2.65 16.62
N GLY A 221 -7.37 3.37 16.63
CA GLY A 221 -7.19 4.54 17.50
C GLY A 221 -6.51 4.34 18.87
N GLU A 222 -5.85 3.22 19.16
CA GLU A 222 -4.97 3.17 20.33
C GLU A 222 -3.59 3.72 19.97
N PRO A 223 -3.07 4.75 20.67
CA PRO A 223 -1.69 5.17 20.51
C PRO A 223 -0.78 3.97 20.82
N GLY A 224 0.25 3.78 19.99
CA GLY A 224 1.23 2.71 20.19
C GLY A 224 1.76 2.71 21.63
N PRO A 225 2.19 1.54 22.14
CA PRO A 225 2.47 1.35 23.55
C PRO A 225 3.43 2.42 24.08
N SER A 226 2.96 3.13 25.11
CA SER A 226 3.75 4.04 25.94
C SER A 226 5.04 3.34 26.37
N SER A 227 6.16 4.04 26.30
CA SER A 227 7.52 3.56 26.57
C SER A 227 7.81 3.22 28.05
N GLY A 228 6.82 2.75 28.80
CA GLY A 228 6.90 2.59 30.25
C GLY A 228 7.23 1.19 30.77
N ASP A 229 6.88 0.13 30.04
CA ASP A 229 7.00 -1.22 30.61
C ASP A 229 8.21 -1.96 30.04
N THR A 230 9.29 -1.95 30.82
CA THR A 230 10.48 -2.78 30.61
C THR A 230 10.07 -4.25 30.72
N PRO A 231 10.16 -5.05 29.63
CA PRO A 231 9.87 -6.47 29.72
C PRO A 231 10.96 -7.16 30.56
N LYS A 232 10.57 -7.91 31.60
CA LYS A 232 11.48 -8.82 32.31
C LYS A 232 12.15 -9.75 31.30
N GLN A 233 13.47 -9.85 31.41
CA GLN A 233 14.29 -10.76 30.61
C GLN A 233 13.84 -12.21 30.88
N PRO A 234 13.63 -13.05 29.86
CA PRO A 234 13.40 -14.47 30.07
C PRO A 234 14.69 -15.15 30.55
N ASP A 235 14.53 -16.06 31.51
CA ASP A 235 15.64 -16.81 32.10
C ASP A 235 16.43 -17.60 31.05
N THR A 236 17.76 -17.52 31.17
CA THR A 236 18.72 -18.21 30.31
C THR A 236 18.56 -19.72 30.45
N PRO A 237 18.48 -20.52 29.36
CA PRO A 237 18.48 -21.98 29.47
C PRO A 237 19.82 -22.47 30.01
N GLU A 238 19.77 -23.33 31.03
CA GLU A 238 20.94 -24.03 31.58
C GLU A 238 21.64 -24.85 30.47
N LYS A 239 22.98 -24.81 30.49
CA LYS A 239 23.81 -25.63 29.61
C LYS A 239 23.59 -27.12 29.93
N PRO A 240 23.61 -28.01 28.92
CA PRO A 240 23.70 -29.43 29.17
C PRO A 240 25.01 -29.76 29.89
N GLU A 241 24.92 -30.52 30.98
CA GLU A 241 26.07 -31.18 31.61
C GLU A 241 26.64 -32.26 30.68
N GLU A 242 27.94 -32.51 30.85
CA GLU A 242 28.90 -33.20 29.94
C GLU A 242 28.50 -34.59 29.42
#